data_AF-A0AAV3U911-F1
#
_entry.id   AF-A0AAV3U911-F1
#
_cell.length_a   1.000
_cell.length_b   1.000
_cell.length_c   1.000
_cell.angle_alpha   90.00
_cell.angle_beta   90.00
_cell.angle_gamma   90.00
#
_symmetry.space_group_name_H-M   'P 1'
#
loop_
_entity.id
_entity.type
_entity.pdbx_description
1 polymer ?
#
loop_
_entity_poly.entity_id
_entity_poly.type
_entity_poly.pdbx_seq_one_letter_code
_entity_poly.pdbx_strand_id
1 'polypeptide(L)'
;MAMDSKVTHEVAKKLFDKIADEWALTESEKRSLLNTELTDDLNIPMPDLYKISALIGIYESLQVLLGGEQARRSWIRKPNSEWDGASALDIMSTGNFEDIEKVNRYLKSWREQSNF
;
A
#
# COMPACT_ATOMS: atom_id res chain seq x y z
N MET A 1 -0.37 9.62 26.48
CA MET A 1 0.70 9.13 25.60
C MET A 1 0.58 7.65 25.22
N ALA A 2 0.09 6.73 26.07
CA ALA A 2 -0.17 5.33 25.66
C ALA A 2 -1.46 5.15 24.82
N MET A 3 -2.49 5.95 25.07
CA MET A 3 -3.78 5.86 24.38
C MET A 3 -3.69 6.29 22.90
N ASP A 4 -2.85 7.28 22.59
CA ASP A 4 -2.63 7.80 21.24
C ASP A 4 -1.94 6.76 20.33
N SER A 5 -1.01 5.98 20.89
CA SER A 5 -0.32 4.91 20.16
C SER A 5 -1.27 3.75 19.81
N LYS A 6 -2.12 3.33 20.76
CA LYS A 6 -3.11 2.27 20.49
C LYS A 6 -4.10 2.68 19.38
N VAL A 7 -4.64 3.91 19.45
CA VAL A 7 -5.52 4.43 18.41
C VAL A 7 -4.80 4.49 17.05
N THR A 8 -3.54 4.90 17.03
CA THR A 8 -2.73 4.94 15.80
C THR A 8 -2.59 3.54 15.18
N HIS A 9 -2.28 2.52 15.97
CA HIS A 9 -2.17 1.14 15.47
C HIS A 9 -3.51 0.60 14.98
N GLU A 10 -4.62 0.87 15.68
CA GLU A 10 -5.97 0.47 15.24
C GLU A 10 -6.36 1.10 13.90
N VAL A 11 -6.06 2.40 13.73
CA VAL A 11 -6.32 3.11 12.48
C VAL A 11 -5.45 2.57 11.35
N ALA A 12 -4.16 2.36 11.60
CA ALA A 12 -3.23 1.81 10.62
C ALA A 12 -3.69 0.42 10.14
N LYS A 13 -4.07 -0.47 11.06
CA LYS A 13 -4.61 -1.79 10.73
C LYS A 13 -5.87 -1.68 9.88
N LYS A 14 -6.86 -0.88 10.29
CA LYS A 14 -8.11 -0.70 9.54
C LYS A 14 -7.88 -0.17 8.11
N LEU A 15 -6.94 0.76 7.95
CA LEU A 15 -6.59 1.30 6.64
C LEU A 15 -5.92 0.23 5.77
N PHE A 16 -4.98 -0.53 6.33
CA PHE A 16 -4.36 -1.65 5.60
C PHE A 16 -5.39 -2.72 5.21
N ASP A 17 -6.26 -3.14 6.13
CA ASP A 17 -7.32 -4.12 5.85
C ASP A 17 -8.21 -3.66 4.69
N LYS A 18 -8.63 -2.38 4.70
CA LYS A 18 -9.40 -1.78 3.60
C LYS A 18 -8.66 -1.81 2.26
N ILE A 19 -7.38 -1.45 2.26
CA ILE A 19 -6.55 -1.47 1.05
C ILE A 19 -6.44 -2.91 0.54
N ALA A 20 -6.19 -3.86 1.45
CA ALA A 20 -6.05 -5.26 1.10
C ALA A 20 -7.33 -5.85 0.52
N ASP A 21 -8.50 -5.48 1.06
CA ASP A 21 -9.80 -5.89 0.53
C ASP A 21 -10.08 -5.27 -0.84
N GLU A 22 -9.88 -3.96 -0.99
CA GLU A 22 -10.12 -3.25 -2.26
C GLU A 22 -9.20 -3.77 -3.36
N TRP A 23 -7.95 -4.05 -3.00
CA TRP A 23 -6.99 -4.68 -3.89
C TRP A 23 -7.13 -6.19 -3.91
N ALA A 24 -8.11 -6.84 -3.27
CA ALA A 24 -8.26 -8.30 -3.27
C ALA A 24 -6.94 -9.07 -3.03
N LEU A 25 -6.13 -8.61 -2.07
CA LEU A 25 -4.85 -9.23 -1.73
C LEU A 25 -5.05 -10.60 -1.10
N THR A 26 -4.28 -11.57 -1.55
CA THR A 26 -4.13 -12.88 -0.93
C THR A 26 -3.37 -12.76 0.38
N GLU A 27 -3.51 -13.77 1.24
CA GLU A 27 -2.75 -13.84 2.51
C GLU A 27 -1.23 -13.89 2.27
N SER A 28 -0.77 -14.50 1.17
CA SER A 28 0.65 -14.47 0.79
C SER A 28 1.12 -13.07 0.38
N GLU A 29 0.30 -12.31 -0.34
CA GLU A 29 0.64 -10.93 -0.73
C GLU A 29 0.65 -10.01 0.51
N LYS A 30 -0.32 -10.16 1.43
CA LYS A 30 -0.33 -9.42 2.70
C LYS A 30 0.95 -9.64 3.50
N ARG A 31 1.40 -10.91 3.63
CA ARG A 31 2.66 -11.29 4.29
C ARG A 31 3.92 -10.83 3.55
N SER A 32 3.82 -10.64 2.24
CA SER A 32 4.94 -10.13 1.46
C SER A 32 5.06 -8.61 1.63
N LEU A 33 3.95 -7.91 1.83
CA LEU A 33 3.95 -6.47 2.10
C LEU A 33 4.42 -6.15 3.51
N LEU A 34 3.88 -6.83 4.54
CA LEU A 34 4.18 -6.54 5.94
C LEU A 34 5.01 -7.65 6.59
N ASN A 35 5.99 -7.27 7.40
CA ASN A 35 6.85 -8.24 8.08
C ASN A 35 6.14 -8.91 9.27
N THR A 36 5.22 -8.19 9.90
CA THR A 36 4.37 -8.72 10.97
C THR A 36 3.07 -9.27 10.39
N GLU A 37 2.59 -10.38 10.97
CA GLU A 37 1.18 -10.72 10.86
C GLU A 37 0.40 -9.72 11.72
N LEU A 38 -0.54 -8.99 11.11
CA LEU A 38 -1.42 -8.05 11.79
C LEU A 38 -2.51 -8.84 12.56
N THR A 39 -2.11 -9.43 13.69
CA THR A 39 -3.00 -10.13 14.61
C THR A 39 -3.77 -9.15 15.51
N ASP A 40 -4.70 -9.65 16.32
CA ASP A 40 -5.57 -8.84 17.18
C ASP A 40 -4.84 -8.10 18.32
N ASP A 41 -3.56 -8.39 18.58
CA ASP A 41 -2.78 -7.76 19.67
C ASP A 41 -2.37 -6.29 19.35
N LEU A 42 -2.67 -5.78 18.15
CA LEU A 42 -2.46 -4.37 17.74
C LEU A 42 -1.04 -3.82 17.93
N ASN A 43 -0.05 -4.68 18.18
CA ASN A 43 1.34 -4.27 18.33
C ASN A 43 2.05 -4.30 16.97
N ILE A 44 1.88 -3.23 16.19
CA ILE A 44 2.49 -3.11 14.86
C ILE A 44 3.90 -2.54 15.03
N PRO A 45 4.96 -3.25 14.58
CA PRO A 45 6.32 -2.71 14.63
C PRO A 45 6.46 -1.42 13.81
N MET A 46 7.31 -0.50 14.26
CA MET A 46 7.55 0.76 13.57
C MET A 46 7.89 0.61 12.06
N PRO A 47 8.69 -0.38 11.63
CA PRO A 47 8.93 -0.62 10.20
C PRO A 47 7.64 -0.88 9.40
N ASP A 48 6.70 -1.64 9.94
CA ASP A 48 5.44 -1.95 9.25
C ASP A 48 4.49 -0.73 9.27
N LEU A 49 4.55 0.12 10.29
CA LEU A 49 3.84 1.40 10.27
C LEU A 49 4.31 2.30 9.11
N TYR A 50 5.61 2.35 8.84
CA TYR A 50 6.13 3.09 7.68
C TYR A 50 5.65 2.49 6.36
N LYS A 51 5.65 1.16 6.23
CA LYS A 51 5.11 0.47 5.05
C LYS A 51 3.62 0.76 4.85
N ILE A 52 2.81 0.69 5.92
CA ILE A 52 1.38 1.04 5.86
C ILE A 52 1.19 2.49 5.43
N SER A 53 1.98 3.42 5.97
CA SER A 53 1.93 4.83 5.56
C SER A 53 2.23 5.02 4.07
N ALA A 54 3.22 4.31 3.54
CA ALA A 54 3.53 4.34 2.10
C ALA A 54 2.40 3.74 1.24
N LEU A 55 1.82 2.62 1.68
CA LEU A 55 0.68 1.98 1.02
C LEU A 55 -0.56 2.87 0.99
N ILE A 56 -0.82 3.63 2.07
CA ILE A 56 -1.89 4.65 2.09
C ILE A 56 -1.63 5.73 1.04
N GLY A 57 -0.40 6.21 0.90
CA GLY A 57 -0.04 7.20 -0.12
C GLY A 57 -0.25 6.70 -1.56
N ILE A 58 0.05 5.43 -1.82
CA ILE A 58 -0.24 4.74 -3.09
C ILE A 58 -1.75 4.70 -3.32
N TYR A 59 -2.50 4.23 -2.32
CA TYR A 59 -3.94 4.10 -2.39
C TYR A 59 -4.63 5.43 -2.68
N GLU A 60 -4.29 6.50 -1.94
CA GLU A 60 -4.82 7.85 -2.17
C GLU A 60 -4.46 8.39 -3.55
N SER A 61 -3.23 8.16 -4.02
CA SER A 61 -2.82 8.60 -5.35
C SER A 61 -3.63 7.92 -6.45
N LEU A 62 -3.89 6.61 -6.32
CA LEU A 62 -4.76 5.88 -7.24
C LEU A 62 -6.21 6.36 -7.20
N GLN A 63 -6.73 6.75 -6.02
CA GLN A 63 -8.08 7.32 -5.92
C GLN A 63 -8.23 8.65 -6.65
N VAL A 64 -7.17 9.44 -6.71
CA VAL A 64 -7.16 10.71 -7.45
C VAL A 64 -6.96 10.48 -8.94
N LEU A 65 -6.04 9.59 -9.30
CA LEU A 65 -5.64 9.34 -10.69
C LEU A 65 -6.64 8.50 -11.47
N LEU A 66 -7.28 7.54 -10.81
CA LEU A 66 -8.08 6.51 -11.46
C LEU A 66 -9.50 6.53 -10.92
N GLY A 67 -10.44 6.10 -11.77
CA GLY A 67 -11.85 5.98 -11.43
C GLY A 67 -12.13 4.87 -10.40
N GLY A 68 -13.28 4.21 -10.55
CA GLY A 68 -13.78 3.24 -9.58
C GLY A 68 -12.78 2.14 -9.15
N GLU A 69 -13.09 1.49 -8.03
CA GLU A 69 -12.28 0.43 -7.39
C GLU A 69 -11.69 -0.60 -8.39
N GLN A 70 -12.49 -1.05 -9.36
CA GLN A 70 -12.03 -2.01 -10.36
C GLN A 70 -10.83 -1.51 -11.18
N ALA A 71 -10.79 -0.21 -11.53
CA ALA A 71 -9.68 0.37 -12.28
C ALA A 71 -8.40 0.41 -11.43
N ARG A 72 -8.52 0.77 -10.15
CA ARG A 72 -7.38 0.81 -9.20
C ARG A 72 -6.83 -0.59 -8.93
N ARG A 73 -7.72 -1.55 -8.66
CA ARG A 73 -7.35 -2.96 -8.48
C ARG A 73 -6.71 -3.54 -9.73
N SER A 74 -7.22 -3.21 -10.91
CA SER A 74 -6.63 -3.68 -12.16
C SER A 74 -5.25 -3.07 -12.37
N TRP A 75 -5.07 -1.79 -12.06
CA TRP A 75 -3.79 -1.11 -12.24
C TRP A 75 -2.68 -1.71 -11.38
N ILE A 76 -2.93 -1.99 -10.09
CA ILE A 76 -1.88 -2.52 -9.19
C ILE A 76 -1.35 -3.90 -9.66
N ARG A 77 -2.17 -4.67 -10.37
CA ARG A 77 -1.84 -6.02 -10.88
C ARG A 77 -1.41 -6.05 -12.33
N LYS A 78 -1.61 -4.97 -13.07
CA LYS A 78 -1.31 -4.97 -14.50
C LYS A 78 0.22 -4.88 -14.69
N PRO A 79 0.80 -5.68 -15.60
CA PRO A 79 2.16 -5.46 -16.08
C PRO A 79 2.39 -4.00 -16.46
N ASN A 80 3.49 -3.42 -15.99
CA ASN A 80 3.88 -2.04 -16.30
C ASN A 80 5.25 -2.01 -16.98
N SER A 81 5.36 -1.27 -18.07
CA SER A 81 6.64 -1.05 -18.76
C SER A 81 7.68 -0.31 -17.92
N GLU A 82 7.23 0.50 -16.94
CA GLU A 82 8.13 1.16 -15.97
C GLU A 82 8.91 0.16 -15.11
N TRP A 83 8.38 -1.06 -14.96
CA TRP A 83 8.96 -2.11 -14.13
C TRP A 83 9.27 -3.37 -14.95
N ASP A 84 9.74 -3.19 -16.19
CA ASP A 84 10.16 -4.28 -17.08
C ASP A 84 9.10 -5.39 -17.27
N GLY A 85 7.81 -5.00 -17.23
CA GLY A 85 6.69 -5.92 -17.36
C GLY A 85 6.19 -6.52 -16.04
N ALA A 86 6.85 -6.25 -14.91
CA ALA A 86 6.31 -6.56 -13.59
C ALA A 86 5.13 -5.62 -13.25
N SER A 87 4.21 -6.09 -12.40
CA SER A 87 3.16 -5.25 -11.85
C SER A 87 3.66 -4.42 -10.66
N ALA A 88 2.93 -3.36 -10.30
CA ALA A 88 3.23 -2.59 -9.08
C ALA A 88 3.19 -3.50 -7.84
N LEU A 89 2.25 -4.45 -7.80
CA LEU A 89 2.12 -5.39 -6.69
C LEU A 89 3.33 -6.32 -6.59
N ASP A 90 3.88 -6.78 -7.72
CA ASP A 90 5.10 -7.61 -7.73
C ASP A 90 6.28 -6.85 -7.13
N ILE A 91 6.43 -5.56 -7.51
CA ILE A 91 7.48 -4.69 -6.97
C ILE A 91 7.31 -4.51 -5.45
N MET A 92 6.10 -4.20 -4.98
CA MET A 92 5.86 -4.01 -3.55
C MET A 92 6.03 -5.29 -2.73
N SER A 93 5.80 -6.46 -3.35
CA SER A 93 5.82 -7.77 -2.69
C SER A 93 7.22 -8.36 -2.53
N THR A 94 8.28 -7.61 -2.82
CA THR A 94 9.66 -7.98 -2.46
C THR A 94 9.92 -7.95 -0.95
N GLY A 95 9.03 -7.28 -0.19
CA GLY A 95 9.14 -7.07 1.24
C GLY A 95 10.02 -5.90 1.66
N ASN A 96 10.66 -5.21 0.71
CA ASN A 96 11.50 -4.05 1.00
C ASN A 96 10.66 -2.78 1.07
N PHE A 97 10.90 -1.96 2.09
CA PHE A 97 10.25 -0.65 2.21
C PHE A 97 10.57 0.27 1.01
N GLU A 98 11.80 0.20 0.49
CA GLU A 98 12.25 1.01 -0.64
C GLU A 98 11.46 0.75 -1.93
N ASP A 99 11.03 -0.50 -2.15
CA ASP A 99 10.25 -0.88 -3.33
C ASP A 99 8.80 -0.35 -3.24
N ILE A 100 8.19 -0.39 -2.04
CA ILE A 100 6.90 0.25 -1.78
C ILE A 100 7.01 1.77 -2.01
N GLU A 101 8.06 2.38 -1.46
CA GLU A 101 8.31 3.82 -1.62
C GLU A 101 8.61 4.22 -3.08
N LYS A 102 9.24 3.34 -3.87
CA LYS A 102 9.44 3.55 -5.31
C LYS A 102 8.10 3.68 -6.04
N VAL A 103 7.16 2.76 -5.78
CA VAL A 103 5.80 2.82 -6.34
C VAL A 103 5.05 4.07 -5.85
N ASN A 104 5.16 4.41 -4.57
CA ASN A 104 4.56 5.61 -3.97
C ASN A 104 5.03 6.89 -4.67
N ARG A 105 6.35 7.06 -4.86
CA ARG A 105 6.92 8.22 -5.56
C ARG A 105 6.48 8.30 -7.01
N TYR A 106 6.48 7.17 -7.73
CA TYR A 106 6.01 7.12 -9.10
C TYR A 106 4.57 7.65 -9.24
N LEU A 107 3.65 7.18 -8.40
CA LEU A 107 2.26 7.62 -8.41
C LEU A 107 2.09 9.08 -7.99
N LYS A 108 2.86 9.54 -7.00
CA LYS A 108 2.88 10.96 -6.60
C LYS A 108 3.28 11.85 -7.76
N SER A 109 4.37 11.52 -8.45
CA SER A 109 4.83 12.27 -9.63
C SER A 109 3.80 12.24 -10.77
N TRP A 110 3.16 11.09 -11.03
CA TRP A 110 2.10 11.02 -12.03
C TRP A 110 0.89 11.89 -11.66
N ARG A 111 0.50 11.89 -10.39
CA ARG A 111 -0.57 12.76 -9.87
C ARG A 111 -0.23 14.24 -10.04
N GLU A 112 0.98 14.64 -9.72
CA GLU A 112 1.45 16.03 -9.89
C GLU A 112 1.38 16.47 -11.36
N GLN A 113 1.77 15.61 -12.29
CA GLN A 113 1.71 15.90 -13.73
C GLN A 113 0.28 15.95 -14.28
N SER A 114 -0.66 15.24 -13.66
CA SER A 114 -2.06 15.16 -14.10
C SER A 114 -2.95 16.29 -13.56
N ASN A 115 -2.43 17.13 -12.65
CA ASN A 115 -3.13 18.30 -12.09
C ASN A 115 -2.93 19.58 -12.93
N PHE A 116 -2.40 19.46 -14.15
CA PHE A 116 -2.22 20.53 -15.14
C PHE A 116 -3.00 20.20 -16.41
#